data_AF-G3AKW7-F1
#
_entry.id   AF-G3AKW7-F1
#
_cell.length_a   1.000
_cell.length_b   1.000
_cell.length_c   1.000
_cell.angle_alpha   90.00
_cell.angle_beta   90.00
_cell.angle_gamma   90.00
#
_symmetry.space_group_name_H-M   'P 1'
#
loop_
_entity.id
_entity.type
_entity.pdbx_description
1 polymer ?
#
loop_
_entity_poly.entity_id
_entity_poly.type
_entity_poly.pdbx_seq_one_letter_code
_entity_poly.pdbx_strand_id
1 'polypeptide(L)'
;MTPDPESLMQLLQQYPYHVETLLQVSMVLLRQGDNKSASNALVERALFTFDRSFHKHFHEILSQGNTGLIRLPYESYMNRQFYLCLFRYIIALGERSTFFTAFSFCKFLLSLSPAEDPLGVRYFLDFYAIMSEEYKYLIQFAESPLCTTYVKWFTPGIAFSTVLAHLKLDDREKAKLALRKAYDSHPYAAFRLYQDVCLAHDPQIESQFKNLPHETVLSSETYLIRAGVLWKEHSDRQFLHDELQELFKTRKFKTESIGSGIKSSLYGLFGISNEKQEQEDIPFNLIRFAVLSGENKIMAKLPKEFWLKDDTFEYDILPPKAEYVHYNEFSGIMQDKPRITDCLLDYVDQNLLGTIIQTRTADDNDFEGMLRQLQQQDLQEEHNA
;
A
#
# COMPACT_ATOMS: atom_id res chain seq x y z
N MET A 1 27.79 14.13 -13.58
CA MET A 1 28.59 12.88 -13.43
C MET A 1 28.05 11.90 -14.46
N THR A 2 28.90 11.31 -15.30
CA THR A 2 28.48 10.26 -16.24
C THR A 2 28.48 8.92 -15.51
N PRO A 3 27.39 8.13 -15.53
CA PRO A 3 27.38 6.79 -14.95
C PRO A 3 28.46 5.91 -15.60
N ASP A 4 29.23 5.18 -14.79
CA ASP A 4 30.27 4.26 -15.25
C ASP A 4 29.97 2.82 -14.79
N PRO A 5 29.30 2.01 -15.63
CA PRO A 5 29.00 0.62 -15.32
C PRO A 5 30.24 -0.26 -15.10
N GLU A 6 31.36 0.06 -15.75
CA GLU A 6 32.57 -0.75 -15.69
C GLU A 6 33.21 -0.69 -14.30
N SER A 7 33.24 0.51 -13.70
CA SER A 7 33.66 0.70 -12.30
C SER A 7 32.81 -0.13 -11.32
N LEU A 8 31.50 -0.22 -11.53
CA LEU A 8 30.62 -1.07 -10.70
C LEU A 8 30.91 -2.57 -10.88
N MET A 9 31.20 -3.00 -12.11
CA MET A 9 31.59 -4.38 -12.40
C MET A 9 32.93 -4.75 -11.76
N GLN A 10 33.92 -3.85 -11.79
CA GLN A 10 35.20 -4.04 -11.09
C GLN A 10 35.01 -4.12 -9.58
N LEU A 11 34.17 -3.25 -9.01
CA LEU A 11 33.85 -3.27 -7.58
C LEU A 11 33.18 -4.61 -7.18
N LEU A 12 32.30 -5.15 -8.02
CA LEU A 12 31.68 -6.46 -7.79
C LEU A 12 32.71 -7.59 -7.79
N GLN A 13 33.74 -7.53 -8.63
CA GLN A 13 34.82 -8.52 -8.63
C GLN A 13 35.65 -8.46 -7.35
N GLN A 14 35.92 -7.26 -6.84
CA GLN A 14 36.68 -7.06 -5.60
C GLN A 14 35.87 -7.41 -4.34
N TYR A 15 34.58 -7.07 -4.32
CA TYR A 15 33.68 -7.26 -3.18
C TYR A 15 32.40 -8.02 -3.60
N PRO A 16 32.48 -9.35 -3.77
CA PRO A 16 31.40 -10.15 -4.37
C PRO A 16 30.11 -10.27 -3.54
N TYR A 17 30.15 -9.82 -2.28
CA TYR A 17 29.03 -9.83 -1.33
C TYR A 17 28.63 -8.42 -0.86
N HIS A 18 29.11 -7.36 -1.51
CA HIS A 18 28.66 -6.01 -1.19
C HIS A 18 27.25 -5.79 -1.76
N VAL A 19 26.26 -5.69 -0.88
CA VAL A 19 24.82 -5.73 -1.22
C VAL A 19 24.44 -4.63 -2.21
N GLU A 20 24.88 -3.40 -1.97
CA GLU A 20 24.54 -2.25 -2.80
C GLU A 20 25.10 -2.42 -4.22
N THR A 21 26.33 -2.91 -4.34
CA THR A 21 26.94 -3.20 -5.64
C THR A 21 26.19 -4.34 -6.34
N LEU A 22 25.79 -5.39 -5.63
CA LEU A 22 24.99 -6.48 -6.20
C LEU A 22 23.66 -5.97 -6.75
N LEU A 23 22.94 -5.13 -6.00
CA LEU A 23 21.67 -4.56 -6.41
C LEU A 23 21.84 -3.57 -7.57
N GLN A 24 22.88 -2.75 -7.57
CA GLN A 24 23.12 -1.80 -8.67
C GLN A 24 23.55 -2.51 -9.96
N VAL A 25 24.46 -3.47 -9.89
CA VAL A 25 24.89 -4.24 -11.07
C VAL A 25 23.73 -5.08 -11.61
N SER A 26 22.87 -5.65 -10.76
CA SER A 26 21.68 -6.36 -11.24
C SER A 26 20.76 -5.44 -12.06
N MET A 27 20.53 -4.20 -11.62
CA MET A 27 19.78 -3.21 -12.41
C MET A 27 20.45 -2.87 -13.74
N VAL A 28 21.78 -2.67 -13.76
CA VAL A 28 22.53 -2.41 -15.01
C VAL A 28 22.31 -3.55 -15.99
N LEU A 29 22.45 -4.80 -15.55
CA LEU A 29 22.24 -5.98 -16.39
C LEU A 29 20.80 -6.10 -16.89
N LEU A 30 19.81 -5.77 -16.04
CA LEU A 30 18.40 -5.77 -16.43
C LEU A 30 18.11 -4.74 -17.53
N ARG A 31 18.70 -3.53 -17.43
CA ARG A 31 18.54 -2.46 -18.43
C ARG A 31 19.24 -2.75 -19.75
N GLN A 32 20.37 -3.46 -19.71
CA GLN A 32 21.06 -3.92 -20.91
C GLN A 32 20.26 -5.00 -21.65
N GLY A 33 19.33 -5.68 -20.98
CA GLY A 33 18.41 -6.66 -21.59
C GLY A 33 19.02 -8.03 -21.88
N ASP A 34 20.35 -8.13 -21.99
CA ASP A 34 21.02 -9.35 -22.45
C ASP A 34 21.11 -10.46 -21.39
N ASN A 35 21.12 -10.12 -20.09
CA ASN A 35 21.50 -11.06 -19.03
C ASN A 35 20.56 -11.06 -17.82
N LYS A 36 19.25 -11.20 -18.06
CA LYS A 36 18.23 -11.25 -17.00
C LYS A 36 18.47 -12.35 -15.95
N SER A 37 18.93 -13.52 -16.37
CA SER A 37 19.27 -14.62 -15.45
C SER A 37 20.43 -14.24 -14.52
N ALA A 38 21.45 -13.54 -15.03
CA ALA A 38 22.57 -13.07 -14.21
C ALA A 38 22.12 -11.98 -13.23
N SER A 39 21.26 -11.05 -13.68
CA SER A 39 20.63 -10.07 -12.78
C SER A 39 19.93 -10.75 -11.60
N ASN A 40 19.09 -11.76 -11.87
CA ASN A 40 18.38 -12.49 -10.83
C ASN A 40 19.34 -13.22 -9.88
N ALA A 41 20.41 -13.82 -10.39
CA ALA A 41 21.43 -14.47 -9.56
C ALA A 41 22.16 -13.48 -8.62
N LEU A 42 22.34 -12.22 -9.04
CA LEU A 42 22.90 -11.17 -8.16
C LEU A 42 21.91 -10.75 -7.07
N VAL A 43 20.61 -10.66 -7.37
CA VAL A 43 19.56 -10.42 -6.37
C VAL A 43 19.50 -11.57 -5.36
N GLU A 44 19.56 -12.82 -5.82
CA GLU A 44 19.62 -14.00 -4.95
C GLU A 44 20.89 -13.99 -4.07
N ARG A 45 22.03 -13.55 -4.60
CA ARG A 45 23.27 -13.38 -3.82
C ARG A 45 23.16 -12.27 -2.78
N ALA A 46 22.48 -11.17 -3.10
CA ALA A 46 22.21 -10.10 -2.13
C ALA A 46 21.31 -10.63 -1.00
N LEU A 47 20.26 -11.37 -1.34
CA LEU A 47 19.37 -12.01 -0.37
C LEU A 47 20.13 -13.00 0.53
N PHE A 48 21.01 -13.82 -0.04
CA PHE A 48 21.91 -14.69 0.72
C PHE A 48 22.81 -13.91 1.69
N THR A 49 23.32 -12.75 1.27
CA THR A 49 24.15 -11.90 2.14
C THR A 49 23.36 -11.37 3.33
N PHE A 50 22.12 -10.92 3.10
CA PHE A 50 21.22 -10.51 4.17
C PHE A 50 20.89 -11.66 5.12
N ASP A 51 20.58 -12.83 4.59
CA ASP A 51 20.29 -14.04 5.37
C ASP A 51 21.37 -14.35 6.41
N ARG A 52 22.63 -14.18 6.00
CA ARG A 52 23.82 -14.39 6.85
C ARG A 52 24.06 -13.28 7.87
N SER A 53 23.42 -12.14 7.71
CA SER A 53 23.56 -10.97 8.60
C SER A 53 22.52 -10.92 9.71
N PHE A 54 21.44 -11.70 9.61
CA PHE A 54 20.37 -11.70 10.60
C PHE A 54 20.76 -12.40 11.91
N HIS A 55 20.01 -12.07 12.96
CA HIS A 55 20.17 -12.70 14.27
C HIS A 55 19.95 -14.22 14.17
N LYS A 56 20.71 -15.01 14.95
CA LYS A 56 20.68 -16.49 14.92
C LYS A 56 19.28 -17.12 15.09
N HIS A 57 18.36 -16.45 15.77
CA HIS A 57 16.99 -16.90 15.99
C HIS A 57 15.99 -16.42 14.92
N PHE A 58 16.43 -15.68 13.90
CA PHE A 58 15.57 -15.10 12.89
C PHE A 58 14.71 -16.16 12.18
N HIS A 59 15.34 -17.25 11.69
CA HIS A 59 14.63 -18.33 11.03
C HIS A 59 13.67 -19.08 11.95
N GLU A 60 14.04 -19.24 13.22
CA GLU A 60 13.19 -19.87 14.23
C GLU A 60 11.93 -19.02 14.44
N ILE A 61 12.08 -17.71 14.66
CA ILE A 61 10.97 -16.77 14.84
C ILE A 61 10.06 -16.74 13.61
N LEU A 62 10.63 -16.74 12.39
CA LEU A 62 9.86 -16.84 11.15
C LEU A 62 9.06 -18.15 11.07
N SER A 63 9.69 -19.28 11.37
CA SER A 63 9.04 -20.61 11.31
C SER A 63 7.90 -20.75 12.31
N GLN A 64 8.01 -20.09 13.46
CA GLN A 64 6.98 -20.06 14.51
C GLN A 64 5.84 -19.09 14.17
N GLY A 65 5.94 -18.32 13.09
CA GLY A 65 4.95 -17.31 12.72
C GLY A 65 4.97 -16.06 13.61
N ASN A 66 6.00 -15.91 14.46
CA ASN A 66 6.18 -14.79 15.39
C ASN A 66 6.72 -13.53 14.69
N THR A 67 6.21 -13.25 13.48
CA THR A 67 6.64 -12.13 12.61
C THR A 67 6.45 -10.76 13.25
N GLY A 68 5.60 -10.63 14.27
CA GLY A 68 5.47 -9.41 15.06
C GLY A 68 6.75 -8.98 15.79
N LEU A 69 7.68 -9.91 16.02
CA LEU A 69 9.00 -9.65 16.60
C LEU A 69 10.05 -9.27 15.54
N ILE A 70 9.71 -9.36 14.25
CA ILE A 70 10.58 -9.05 13.12
C ILE A 70 10.03 -7.78 12.47
N ARG A 71 10.33 -6.64 13.08
CA ARG A 71 9.99 -5.32 12.54
C ARG A 71 11.25 -4.65 12.03
N LEU A 72 11.19 -4.14 10.81
CA LEU A 72 12.33 -3.54 10.14
C LEU A 72 11.95 -2.12 9.67
N PRO A 73 12.27 -1.07 10.44
CA PRO A 73 11.93 0.31 10.08
C PRO A 73 12.55 0.71 8.73
N TYR A 74 11.78 1.34 7.85
CA TYR A 74 12.23 1.71 6.50
C TYR A 74 13.21 2.91 6.49
N GLU A 75 13.34 3.60 7.62
CA GLU A 75 14.17 4.79 7.80
C GLU A 75 15.66 4.50 7.75
N SER A 76 16.07 3.29 8.11
CA SER A 76 17.46 2.86 7.98
C SER A 76 17.78 2.52 6.53
N TYR A 77 18.89 3.04 6.02
CA TYR A 77 19.35 2.82 4.64
C TYR A 77 19.52 1.33 4.32
N MET A 78 20.18 0.57 5.21
CA MET A 78 20.38 -0.88 5.01
C MET A 78 19.07 -1.64 4.99
N ASN A 79 18.09 -1.21 5.79
CA ASN A 79 16.77 -1.81 5.78
C ASN A 79 16.12 -1.59 4.42
N ARG A 80 16.15 -0.36 3.88
CA ARG A 80 15.62 -0.08 2.53
C ARG A 80 16.24 -0.98 1.46
N GLN A 81 17.55 -1.21 1.52
CA GLN A 81 18.22 -2.14 0.59
C GLN A 81 17.65 -3.56 0.70
N PHE A 82 17.33 -4.04 1.90
CA PHE A 82 16.65 -5.33 2.09
C PHE A 82 15.23 -5.35 1.51
N TYR A 83 14.43 -4.31 1.77
CA TYR A 83 13.10 -4.17 1.18
C TYR A 83 13.16 -4.19 -0.36
N LEU A 84 14.10 -3.45 -0.95
CA LEU A 84 14.32 -3.40 -2.41
C LEU A 84 14.77 -4.76 -2.96
N CYS A 85 15.66 -5.46 -2.25
CA CYS A 85 16.09 -6.81 -2.60
C CYS A 85 14.90 -7.78 -2.63
N LEU A 86 14.06 -7.77 -1.60
CA LEU A 86 12.85 -8.61 -1.53
C LEU A 86 11.85 -8.28 -2.64
N PHE A 87 11.61 -6.99 -2.88
CA PHE A 87 10.72 -6.55 -3.96
C PHE A 87 11.18 -7.07 -5.32
N ARG A 88 12.46 -6.86 -5.67
CA ARG A 88 13.03 -7.33 -6.94
C ARG A 88 12.98 -8.85 -7.05
N TYR A 89 13.22 -9.55 -5.94
CA TYR A 89 13.09 -11.01 -5.90
C TYR A 89 11.65 -11.49 -6.15
N ILE A 90 10.65 -10.82 -5.56
CA ILE A 90 9.22 -11.11 -5.82
C ILE A 90 8.87 -10.93 -7.30
N ILE A 91 9.32 -9.84 -7.93
CA ILE A 91 9.12 -9.61 -9.37
C ILE A 91 9.74 -10.74 -10.19
N ALA A 92 11.01 -11.08 -9.91
CA ALA A 92 11.69 -12.18 -10.61
C ALA A 92 10.99 -13.53 -10.46
N LEU A 93 10.41 -13.83 -9.28
CA LEU A 93 9.59 -15.02 -9.05
C LEU A 93 8.27 -14.97 -9.85
N GLY A 94 7.63 -13.80 -9.94
CA GLY A 94 6.41 -13.61 -10.72
C GLY A 94 6.61 -13.85 -12.21
N GLU A 95 7.72 -13.37 -12.77
CA GLU A 95 8.07 -13.57 -14.18
C GLU A 95 8.39 -15.03 -14.52
N ARG A 96 8.85 -15.80 -13.52
CA ARG A 96 9.06 -17.26 -13.62
C ARG A 96 7.79 -18.06 -13.33
N SER A 97 6.66 -17.40 -13.12
CA SER A 97 5.36 -18.00 -12.77
C SER A 97 5.38 -18.83 -11.48
N THR A 98 6.32 -18.56 -10.57
CA THR A 98 6.36 -19.21 -9.24
C THR A 98 5.50 -18.41 -8.26
N PHE A 99 4.19 -18.33 -8.56
CA PHE A 99 3.26 -17.41 -7.88
C PHE A 99 3.09 -17.69 -6.40
N PHE A 100 3.04 -18.96 -5.97
CA PHE A 100 2.93 -19.32 -4.55
C PHE A 100 4.14 -18.84 -3.73
N THR A 101 5.34 -19.00 -4.28
CA THR A 101 6.58 -18.50 -3.64
C THR A 101 6.59 -16.98 -3.62
N ALA A 102 6.28 -16.33 -4.75
CA ALA A 102 6.17 -14.87 -4.83
C ALA A 102 5.17 -14.33 -3.79
N PHE A 103 4.01 -14.96 -3.65
CA PHE A 103 2.98 -14.62 -2.67
C PHE A 103 3.48 -14.77 -1.23
N SER A 104 4.23 -15.84 -0.94
CA SER A 104 4.84 -16.05 0.38
C SER A 104 5.84 -14.93 0.73
N PHE A 105 6.64 -14.49 -0.26
CA PHE A 105 7.52 -13.35 -0.09
C PHE A 105 6.77 -12.01 0.01
N CYS A 106 5.61 -11.84 -0.64
CA CYS A 106 4.76 -10.67 -0.44
C CYS A 106 4.28 -10.59 1.01
N LYS A 107 3.79 -11.70 1.57
CA LYS A 107 3.37 -11.78 2.98
C LYS A 107 4.54 -11.45 3.92
N PHE A 108 5.75 -11.94 3.61
CA PHE A 108 6.94 -11.64 4.39
C PHE A 108 7.35 -10.16 4.29
N LEU A 109 7.39 -9.58 3.08
CA LEU A 109 7.71 -8.17 2.88
C LEU A 109 6.72 -7.25 3.61
N LEU A 110 5.43 -7.56 3.51
CA LEU A 110 4.37 -6.85 4.23
C LEU A 110 4.52 -6.98 5.75
N SER A 111 4.96 -8.13 6.26
CA SER A 111 5.11 -8.33 7.71
C SER A 111 6.26 -7.55 8.33
N LEU A 112 7.21 -7.01 7.54
CA LEU A 112 8.30 -6.19 8.09
C LEU A 112 7.82 -4.83 8.60
N SER A 113 6.88 -4.19 7.89
CA SER A 113 6.20 -2.95 8.30
C SER A 113 4.77 -2.93 7.72
N PRO A 114 3.81 -3.64 8.36
CA PRO A 114 2.47 -3.82 7.83
C PRO A 114 1.58 -2.59 8.00
N ALA A 115 2.02 -1.57 8.73
CA ALA A 115 1.25 -0.35 8.96
C ALA A 115 1.53 0.70 7.87
N GLU A 116 2.80 0.84 7.51
CA GLU A 116 3.32 1.82 6.56
C GLU A 116 3.32 1.26 5.14
N ASP A 117 3.57 -0.05 5.00
CA ASP A 117 3.75 -0.75 3.72
C ASP A 117 4.62 0.06 2.75
N PRO A 118 5.91 0.28 3.07
CA PRO A 118 6.72 1.31 2.41
C PRO A 118 6.91 1.10 0.91
N LEU A 119 6.82 -0.15 0.42
CA LEU A 119 6.96 -0.49 -1.00
C LEU A 119 5.62 -0.78 -1.70
N GLY A 120 4.49 -0.64 -1.01
CA GLY A 120 3.17 -0.77 -1.60
C GLY A 120 2.78 -2.20 -1.97
N VAL A 121 3.12 -3.19 -1.12
CA VAL A 121 2.71 -4.59 -1.27
C VAL A 121 1.19 -4.71 -1.46
N ARG A 122 0.40 -3.85 -0.81
CA ARG A 122 -1.06 -3.80 -0.95
C ARG A 122 -1.58 -3.56 -2.39
N TYR A 123 -0.73 -3.08 -3.31
CA TYR A 123 -1.09 -2.85 -4.72
C TYR A 123 -0.80 -4.05 -5.64
N PHE A 124 -0.17 -5.11 -5.12
CA PHE A 124 0.17 -6.27 -5.94
C PHE A 124 0.04 -7.64 -5.28
N LEU A 125 -0.13 -7.69 -3.96
CA LEU A 125 -0.37 -8.92 -3.21
C LEU A 125 -1.56 -9.72 -3.78
N ASP A 126 -2.62 -9.02 -4.18
CA ASP A 126 -3.87 -9.59 -4.68
C ASP A 126 -3.64 -10.41 -5.96
N PHE A 127 -2.82 -9.91 -6.88
CA PHE A 127 -2.45 -10.62 -8.11
C PHE A 127 -1.82 -11.98 -7.78
N TYR A 128 -0.84 -11.99 -6.90
CA TYR A 128 -0.16 -13.23 -6.51
C TYR A 128 -1.08 -14.19 -5.76
N ALA A 129 -1.98 -13.67 -4.92
CA ALA A 129 -2.95 -14.49 -4.19
C ALA A 129 -3.91 -15.23 -5.14
N ILE A 130 -4.44 -14.56 -6.16
CA ILE A 130 -5.31 -15.18 -7.16
C ILE A 130 -4.52 -16.18 -8.01
N MET A 131 -3.34 -15.80 -8.50
CA MET A 131 -2.52 -16.66 -9.35
C MET A 131 -1.97 -17.90 -8.63
N SER A 132 -1.89 -17.88 -7.29
CA SER A 132 -1.53 -19.02 -6.46
C SER A 132 -2.73 -19.76 -5.87
N GLU A 133 -3.96 -19.44 -6.29
CA GLU A 133 -5.21 -20.06 -5.82
C GLU A 133 -5.47 -19.90 -4.30
N GLU A 134 -4.88 -18.90 -3.66
CA GLU A 134 -5.01 -18.59 -2.23
C GLU A 134 -6.24 -17.70 -1.96
N TYR A 135 -7.39 -18.09 -2.50
CA TYR A 135 -8.64 -17.32 -2.49
C TYR A 135 -9.14 -17.02 -1.07
N LYS A 136 -9.10 -18.03 -0.19
CA LYS A 136 -9.56 -17.92 1.20
C LYS A 136 -8.73 -16.90 1.99
N TYR A 137 -7.41 -16.91 1.78
CA TYR A 137 -6.53 -15.94 2.42
C TYR A 137 -6.88 -14.52 1.98
N LEU A 138 -7.07 -14.28 0.67
CA LEU A 138 -7.38 -12.95 0.17
C LEU A 138 -8.70 -12.40 0.74
N ILE A 139 -9.72 -13.25 0.86
CA ILE A 139 -11.00 -12.88 1.49
C ILE A 139 -10.77 -12.50 2.96
N GLN A 140 -10.08 -13.33 3.74
CA GLN A 140 -9.76 -13.04 5.14
C GLN A 140 -8.92 -11.77 5.29
N PHE A 141 -7.99 -11.52 4.38
CA PHE A 141 -7.17 -10.32 4.37
C PHE A 141 -8.00 -9.07 4.07
N ALA A 142 -8.93 -9.13 3.12
CA ALA A 142 -9.85 -8.04 2.80
C ALA A 142 -10.83 -7.72 3.94
N GLU A 143 -11.15 -8.72 4.77
CA GLU A 143 -11.99 -8.58 5.98
C GLU A 143 -11.18 -8.16 7.22
N SER A 144 -9.84 -8.15 7.14
CA SER A 144 -9.00 -7.81 8.29
C SER A 144 -9.18 -6.35 8.74
N PRO A 145 -8.84 -6.03 10.01
CA PRO A 145 -8.88 -4.66 10.52
C PRO A 145 -8.06 -3.67 9.68
N LEU A 146 -6.98 -4.12 9.04
CA LEU A 146 -6.17 -3.28 8.15
C LEU A 146 -7.00 -2.76 6.97
N CYS A 147 -7.71 -3.64 6.27
CA CYS A 147 -8.52 -3.28 5.09
C CYS A 147 -9.87 -2.64 5.44
N THR A 148 -10.41 -2.91 6.64
CA THR A 148 -11.73 -2.42 7.04
C THR A 148 -11.70 -1.10 7.80
N THR A 149 -10.64 -0.83 8.55
CA THR A 149 -10.51 0.37 9.40
C THR A 149 -9.89 1.54 8.63
N TYR A 150 -8.96 1.26 7.72
CA TYR A 150 -8.17 2.27 7.02
C TYR A 150 -8.58 2.34 5.55
N VAL A 151 -9.17 3.47 5.14
CA VAL A 151 -9.80 3.63 3.82
C VAL A 151 -8.81 3.34 2.68
N LYS A 152 -7.56 3.79 2.81
CA LYS A 152 -6.53 3.61 1.78
C LYS A 152 -5.95 2.19 1.68
N TRP A 153 -6.21 1.32 2.65
CA TRP A 153 -5.75 -0.07 2.63
C TRP A 153 -6.60 -0.97 1.74
N PHE A 154 -7.89 -0.69 1.62
CA PHE A 154 -8.76 -1.41 0.69
C PHE A 154 -8.50 -0.90 -0.73
N THR A 155 -7.44 -1.38 -1.39
CA THR A 155 -7.04 -0.95 -2.73
C THR A 155 -7.98 -1.49 -3.82
N PRO A 156 -7.98 -0.91 -5.05
CA PRO A 156 -8.73 -1.49 -6.18
C PRO A 156 -8.38 -2.96 -6.42
N GLY A 157 -7.08 -3.30 -6.31
CA GLY A 157 -6.62 -4.68 -6.47
C GLY A 157 -7.26 -5.63 -5.48
N ILE A 158 -7.16 -5.33 -4.18
CA ILE A 158 -7.79 -6.14 -3.14
C ILE A 158 -9.30 -6.22 -3.37
N ALA A 159 -9.97 -5.09 -3.64
CA ALA A 159 -11.42 -5.03 -3.79
C ALA A 159 -11.96 -5.93 -4.93
N PHE A 160 -11.44 -5.80 -6.15
CA PHE A 160 -11.93 -6.57 -7.29
C PHE A 160 -11.38 -8.00 -7.32
N SER A 161 -10.16 -8.24 -6.84
CA SER A 161 -9.64 -9.61 -6.70
C SER A 161 -10.40 -10.40 -5.63
N THR A 162 -10.92 -9.77 -4.56
CA THR A 162 -11.83 -10.46 -3.61
C THR A 162 -13.13 -10.92 -4.27
N VAL A 163 -13.69 -10.15 -5.21
CA VAL A 163 -14.86 -10.57 -6.00
C VAL A 163 -14.53 -11.85 -6.78
N LEU A 164 -13.40 -11.83 -7.49
CA LEU A 164 -12.92 -12.98 -8.25
C LEU A 164 -12.68 -14.20 -7.34
N ALA A 165 -12.10 -14.01 -6.15
CA ALA A 165 -11.90 -15.07 -5.17
C ALA A 165 -13.23 -15.72 -4.73
N HIS A 166 -14.30 -14.95 -4.52
CA HIS A 166 -15.62 -15.51 -4.23
C HIS A 166 -16.20 -16.30 -5.42
N LEU A 167 -16.02 -15.81 -6.65
CA LEU A 167 -16.43 -16.54 -7.84
C LEU A 167 -15.70 -17.87 -7.99
N LYS A 168 -14.39 -17.91 -7.71
CA LYS A 168 -13.58 -19.14 -7.72
C LYS A 168 -13.94 -20.14 -6.63
N LEU A 169 -14.62 -19.69 -5.58
CA LEU A 169 -15.18 -20.52 -4.52
C LEU A 169 -16.67 -20.85 -4.74
N ASP A 170 -17.20 -20.56 -5.94
CA ASP A 170 -18.60 -20.76 -6.33
C ASP A 170 -19.64 -20.00 -5.47
N ASP A 171 -19.23 -18.97 -4.73
CA ASP A 171 -20.11 -18.16 -3.86
C ASP A 171 -20.56 -16.88 -4.57
N ARG A 172 -21.53 -17.02 -5.48
CA ARG A 172 -22.03 -15.90 -6.30
C ARG A 172 -22.71 -14.80 -5.49
N GLU A 173 -23.45 -15.15 -4.43
CA GLU A 173 -24.15 -14.17 -3.60
C GLU A 173 -23.16 -13.26 -2.88
N LYS A 174 -22.10 -13.84 -2.28
CA LYS A 174 -21.03 -13.03 -1.69
C LYS A 174 -20.22 -12.27 -2.73
N ALA A 175 -20.00 -12.84 -3.91
CA ALA A 175 -19.34 -12.12 -5.01
C ALA A 175 -20.11 -10.84 -5.39
N LYS A 176 -21.44 -10.89 -5.47
CA LYS A 176 -22.27 -9.69 -5.74
C LYS A 176 -22.13 -8.64 -4.64
N LEU A 177 -22.17 -9.04 -3.38
CA LEU A 177 -21.99 -8.14 -2.24
C LEU A 177 -20.60 -7.50 -2.22
N ALA A 178 -19.56 -8.30 -2.49
CA ALA A 178 -18.18 -7.82 -2.59
C ALA A 178 -18.03 -6.85 -3.77
N LEU A 179 -18.65 -7.13 -4.92
CA LEU A 179 -18.61 -6.25 -6.09
C LEU A 179 -19.28 -4.91 -5.82
N ARG A 180 -20.41 -4.93 -5.10
CA ARG A 180 -21.08 -3.70 -4.65
C ARG A 180 -20.18 -2.86 -3.76
N LYS A 181 -19.51 -3.49 -2.80
CA LYS A 181 -18.53 -2.82 -1.91
C LYS A 181 -17.34 -2.25 -2.71
N ALA A 182 -16.83 -3.02 -3.68
CA ALA A 182 -15.75 -2.60 -4.57
C ALA A 182 -16.15 -1.41 -5.44
N TYR A 183 -17.37 -1.43 -6.00
CA TYR A 183 -17.93 -0.32 -6.77
C TYR A 183 -18.08 0.96 -5.94
N ASP A 184 -18.60 0.84 -4.71
CA ASP A 184 -18.78 2.00 -3.82
C ASP A 184 -17.44 2.63 -3.41
N SER A 185 -16.41 1.80 -3.24
CA SER A 185 -15.07 2.26 -2.82
C SER A 185 -14.24 2.79 -4.00
N HIS A 186 -14.30 2.11 -5.16
CA HIS A 186 -13.45 2.37 -6.34
C HIS A 186 -14.27 2.46 -7.64
N PRO A 187 -15.16 3.46 -7.77
CA PRO A 187 -16.06 3.60 -8.92
C PRO A 187 -15.30 3.84 -10.23
N TYR A 188 -14.18 4.58 -10.19
CA TYR A 188 -13.36 4.80 -11.38
C TYR A 188 -12.69 3.50 -11.88
N ALA A 189 -12.15 2.69 -10.99
CA ALA A 189 -11.60 1.38 -11.34
C ALA A 189 -12.68 0.45 -11.89
N ALA A 190 -13.89 0.45 -11.31
CA ALA A 190 -15.03 -0.30 -11.83
C ALA A 190 -15.38 0.10 -13.28
N PHE A 191 -15.42 1.41 -13.55
CA PHE A 191 -15.66 1.93 -14.89
C PHE A 191 -14.58 1.50 -15.88
N ARG A 192 -13.31 1.63 -15.51
CA ARG A 192 -12.19 1.19 -16.36
C ARG A 192 -12.20 -0.32 -16.60
N LEU A 193 -12.57 -1.14 -15.62
CA LEU A 193 -12.75 -2.58 -15.80
C LEU A 193 -13.90 -2.87 -16.78
N TYR A 194 -15.02 -2.15 -16.66
CA TYR A 194 -16.13 -2.28 -17.59
C TYR A 194 -15.73 -1.97 -19.04
N GLN A 195 -14.88 -0.95 -19.24
CA GLN A 195 -14.35 -0.61 -20.55
C GLN A 195 -13.30 -1.61 -21.06
N ASP A 196 -12.27 -1.88 -20.27
CA ASP A 196 -11.06 -2.59 -20.72
C ASP A 196 -11.24 -4.12 -20.70
N VAL A 197 -11.96 -4.66 -19.71
CA VAL A 197 -12.16 -6.12 -19.53
C VAL A 197 -13.47 -6.59 -20.14
N CYS A 198 -14.56 -5.86 -19.92
CA CYS A 198 -15.88 -6.21 -20.46
C CYS A 198 -16.13 -5.68 -21.88
N LEU A 199 -15.25 -4.81 -22.41
CA LEU A 199 -15.35 -4.20 -23.74
C LEU A 199 -16.66 -3.42 -23.96
N ALA A 200 -17.25 -2.90 -22.88
CA ALA A 200 -18.49 -2.17 -22.92
C ALA A 200 -18.24 -0.66 -22.82
N HIS A 201 -18.96 0.12 -23.61
CA HIS A 201 -18.78 1.56 -23.69
C HIS A 201 -20.09 2.30 -23.41
N ASP A 202 -20.07 3.18 -22.41
CA ASP A 202 -21.16 4.09 -22.11
C ASP A 202 -20.61 5.52 -21.94
N PRO A 203 -20.88 6.43 -22.90
CA PRO A 203 -20.37 7.79 -22.86
C PRO A 203 -20.97 8.63 -21.73
N GLN A 204 -22.15 8.27 -21.21
CA GLN A 204 -22.77 8.98 -20.08
C GLN A 204 -21.95 8.76 -18.80
N ILE A 205 -21.48 7.54 -18.58
CA ILE A 205 -20.66 7.17 -17.43
C ILE A 205 -19.28 7.82 -17.55
N GLU A 206 -18.67 7.81 -18.74
CA GLU A 206 -17.35 8.43 -18.97
C GLU A 206 -17.33 9.92 -18.62
N SER A 207 -18.44 10.62 -18.89
CA SER A 207 -18.55 12.04 -18.56
C SER A 207 -18.49 12.34 -17.05
N GLN A 208 -18.79 11.36 -16.19
CA GLN A 208 -18.80 11.50 -14.73
C GLN A 208 -17.39 11.44 -14.11
N PHE A 209 -16.43 10.87 -14.83
CA PHE A 209 -15.06 10.63 -14.33
C PHE A 209 -14.05 11.66 -14.87
N LYS A 210 -14.51 12.87 -15.20
CA LYS A 210 -13.65 13.98 -15.62
C LYS A 210 -13.03 14.66 -14.38
N ASN A 211 -11.71 14.92 -14.43
CA ASN A 211 -10.94 15.58 -13.38
C ASN A 211 -10.91 14.81 -12.04
N LEU A 212 -10.40 13.58 -12.06
CA LEU A 212 -10.17 12.79 -10.85
C LEU A 212 -8.81 13.11 -10.20
N PRO A 213 -8.68 12.91 -8.88
CA PRO A 213 -7.39 13.03 -8.20
C PRO A 213 -6.35 12.07 -8.78
N HIS A 214 -5.10 12.51 -8.82
CA HIS A 214 -4.00 11.70 -9.34
C HIS A 214 -3.84 10.35 -8.61
N GLU A 215 -4.07 10.33 -7.29
CA GLU A 215 -4.03 9.11 -6.46
C GLU A 215 -5.04 8.05 -6.95
N THR A 216 -6.28 8.44 -7.20
CA THR A 216 -7.35 7.52 -7.66
C THR A 216 -7.02 6.94 -9.03
N VAL A 217 -6.50 7.77 -9.94
CA VAL A 217 -6.13 7.32 -11.28
C VAL A 217 -4.95 6.34 -11.22
N LEU A 218 -3.91 6.68 -10.45
CA LEU A 218 -2.70 5.88 -10.31
C LEU A 218 -2.99 4.54 -9.62
N SER A 219 -3.71 4.55 -8.49
CA SER A 219 -4.08 3.33 -7.76
C SER A 219 -5.01 2.41 -8.56
N SER A 220 -5.85 2.96 -9.44
CA SER A 220 -6.69 2.15 -10.32
C SER A 220 -5.83 1.46 -11.41
N GLU A 221 -4.87 2.19 -11.98
CA GLU A 221 -3.97 1.64 -13.00
C GLU A 221 -3.12 0.47 -12.46
N THR A 222 -2.77 0.46 -11.15
CA THR A 222 -2.01 -0.65 -10.56
C THR A 222 -2.71 -2.00 -10.69
N TYR A 223 -4.05 -2.00 -10.64
CA TYR A 223 -4.84 -3.20 -10.85
C TYR A 223 -5.14 -3.47 -12.33
N LEU A 224 -5.50 -2.44 -13.09
CA LEU A 224 -5.99 -2.56 -14.47
C LEU A 224 -4.99 -3.25 -15.42
N ILE A 225 -3.70 -2.99 -15.26
CA ILE A 225 -2.65 -3.65 -16.06
C ILE A 225 -2.72 -5.18 -15.95
N ARG A 226 -3.10 -5.68 -14.76
CA ARG A 226 -3.14 -7.11 -14.45
C ARG A 226 -4.54 -7.69 -14.58
N ALA A 227 -5.57 -6.86 -14.57
CA ALA A 227 -6.96 -7.28 -14.67
C ALA A 227 -7.22 -8.16 -15.89
N GLY A 228 -6.61 -7.85 -17.04
CA GLY A 228 -6.74 -8.69 -18.24
C GLY A 228 -6.20 -10.11 -18.07
N VAL A 229 -5.19 -10.31 -17.21
CA VAL A 229 -4.63 -11.62 -16.88
C VAL A 229 -5.48 -12.35 -15.84
N LEU A 230 -6.10 -11.62 -14.90
CA LEU A 230 -6.94 -12.18 -13.83
C LEU A 230 -8.31 -12.62 -14.34
N TRP A 231 -9.00 -11.74 -15.06
CA TRP A 231 -10.32 -11.99 -15.63
C TRP A 231 -10.16 -12.69 -16.98
N LYS A 232 -9.66 -13.93 -17.03
CA LYS A 232 -9.53 -14.69 -18.29
C LYS A 232 -10.79 -15.47 -18.65
N GLU A 233 -11.51 -15.95 -17.65
CA GLU A 233 -12.67 -16.83 -17.85
C GLU A 233 -13.90 -16.06 -18.31
N HIS A 234 -14.61 -16.63 -19.28
CA HIS A 234 -15.80 -16.02 -19.87
C HIS A 234 -16.94 -15.87 -18.85
N SER A 235 -17.14 -16.87 -17.99
CA SER A 235 -18.15 -16.84 -16.92
C SER A 235 -17.97 -15.65 -15.98
N ASP A 236 -16.72 -15.40 -15.57
CA ASP A 236 -16.38 -14.35 -14.62
C ASP A 236 -16.55 -12.97 -15.26
N ARG A 237 -16.14 -12.83 -16.53
CA ARG A 237 -16.34 -11.59 -17.30
C ARG A 237 -17.81 -11.27 -17.52
N GLN A 238 -18.62 -12.28 -17.82
CA GLN A 238 -20.06 -12.09 -18.03
C GLN A 238 -20.74 -11.66 -16.72
N PHE A 239 -20.42 -12.33 -15.60
CA PHE A 239 -20.88 -11.91 -14.28
C PHE A 239 -20.50 -10.45 -13.98
N LEU A 240 -19.23 -10.08 -14.20
CA LEU A 240 -18.75 -8.72 -13.97
C LEU A 240 -19.50 -7.71 -14.85
N HIS A 241 -19.71 -8.01 -16.13
CA HIS A 241 -20.42 -7.14 -17.06
C HIS A 241 -21.86 -6.88 -16.60
N ASP A 242 -22.61 -7.94 -16.32
CA ASP A 242 -24.06 -7.85 -16.04
C ASP A 242 -24.31 -7.10 -14.72
N GLU A 243 -23.53 -7.41 -13.69
CA GLU A 243 -23.67 -6.77 -12.38
C GLU A 243 -23.17 -5.32 -12.39
N LEU A 244 -22.06 -5.00 -13.07
CA LEU A 244 -21.62 -3.61 -13.21
C LEU A 244 -22.63 -2.78 -13.99
N GLN A 245 -23.20 -3.34 -15.06
CA GLN A 245 -24.24 -2.66 -15.84
C GLN A 245 -25.48 -2.34 -14.99
N GLU A 246 -25.89 -3.25 -14.11
CA GLU A 246 -26.98 -3.01 -13.16
C GLU A 246 -26.61 -1.93 -12.13
N LEU A 247 -25.39 -1.98 -11.57
CA LEU A 247 -24.90 -1.01 -10.59
C LEU A 247 -24.83 0.41 -11.17
N PHE A 248 -24.32 0.57 -12.40
CA PHE A 248 -24.26 1.87 -13.07
C PHE A 248 -25.65 2.44 -13.39
N LYS A 249 -26.64 1.60 -13.71
CA LYS A 249 -28.03 2.05 -13.92
C LYS A 249 -28.71 2.46 -12.62
N THR A 250 -28.49 1.70 -11.56
CA THR A 250 -29.24 1.82 -10.30
C THR A 250 -28.66 2.90 -9.39
N ARG A 251 -27.34 3.08 -9.37
CA ARG A 251 -26.66 3.99 -8.45
C ARG A 251 -26.05 5.18 -9.18
N LYS A 252 -26.59 6.37 -8.92
CA LYS A 252 -25.93 7.62 -9.30
C LYS A 252 -24.65 7.79 -8.50
N PHE A 253 -23.57 8.12 -9.21
CA PHE A 253 -22.28 8.48 -8.62
C PHE A 253 -22.46 9.67 -7.67
N LYS A 254 -22.10 9.49 -6.39
CA LYS A 254 -22.00 10.59 -5.42
C LYS A 254 -20.59 11.16 -5.51
N THR A 255 -20.42 12.26 -6.26
CA THR A 255 -19.14 12.98 -6.40
C THR A 255 -18.62 13.59 -5.08
N GLU A 256 -19.43 13.59 -4.02
CA GLU A 256 -19.19 14.39 -2.81
C GLU A 256 -18.09 13.88 -1.86
N SER A 257 -17.57 12.66 -1.98
CA SER A 257 -16.70 12.08 -0.93
C SER A 257 -15.21 11.96 -1.27
N ILE A 258 -14.75 12.37 -2.46
CA ILE A 258 -13.37 12.09 -2.90
C ILE A 258 -12.46 13.34 -2.86
N GLY A 259 -13.02 14.55 -2.77
CA GLY A 259 -12.25 15.80 -2.93
C GLY A 259 -12.31 16.84 -1.79
N SER A 260 -13.07 16.63 -0.72
CA SER A 260 -13.19 17.64 0.35
C SER A 260 -13.33 17.00 1.72
N GLY A 261 -12.42 16.08 2.04
CA GLY A 261 -12.14 15.73 3.44
C GLY A 261 -11.58 16.97 4.12
N ILE A 262 -12.25 17.41 5.17
CA ILE A 262 -11.98 18.62 5.95
C ILE A 262 -10.60 18.48 6.63
N LYS A 263 -9.51 18.64 5.85
CA LYS A 263 -8.14 18.70 6.37
C LYS A 263 -7.94 19.87 7.34
N SER A 264 -8.89 20.80 7.41
CA SER A 264 -8.81 22.06 8.14
C SER A 264 -9.41 22.07 9.56
N SER A 265 -10.17 21.05 10.00
CA SER A 265 -10.92 21.16 11.27
C SER A 265 -10.14 20.65 12.49
N LEU A 266 -9.53 19.47 12.42
CA LEU A 266 -8.95 18.84 13.63
C LEU A 266 -7.50 19.26 13.91
N TYR A 267 -6.65 19.38 12.89
CA TYR A 267 -5.26 19.83 13.06
C TYR A 267 -5.17 21.29 13.53
N GLY A 268 -6.10 22.13 13.08
CA GLY A 268 -6.22 23.52 13.54
C GLY A 268 -6.65 23.65 15.01
N LEU A 269 -7.39 22.67 15.54
CA LEU A 269 -7.86 22.66 16.93
C LEU A 269 -6.77 22.23 17.93
N PHE A 270 -5.82 21.37 17.50
CA PHE A 270 -4.73 20.86 18.34
C PHE A 270 -3.38 21.60 18.16
N GLY A 271 -3.35 22.72 17.43
CA GLY A 271 -2.15 23.55 17.31
C GLY A 271 -0.98 22.91 16.56
N ILE A 272 -1.22 21.82 15.81
CA ILE A 272 -0.22 21.21 14.92
C ILE A 272 -0.21 22.05 13.65
N SER A 273 0.70 23.02 13.60
CA SER A 273 0.91 23.90 12.45
C SER A 273 1.41 23.08 11.25
N ASN A 274 0.58 22.98 10.21
CA ASN A 274 1.03 22.53 8.90
C ASN A 274 1.67 23.70 8.16
N GLU A 275 2.96 23.95 8.38
CA GLU A 275 3.73 24.70 7.40
C GLU A 275 3.97 23.80 6.17
N LYS A 276 3.17 24.05 5.12
CA LYS A 276 3.36 23.67 3.72
C LYS A 276 3.23 22.19 3.35
N GLN A 277 2.13 21.85 2.64
CA GLN A 277 2.16 21.53 1.20
C GLN A 277 0.74 21.28 0.67
N GLU A 278 0.24 22.25 -0.13
CA GLU A 278 -1.00 22.17 -0.91
C GLU A 278 -0.77 21.37 -2.22
N GLN A 279 -0.29 20.13 -2.13
CA GLN A 279 -0.34 19.18 -3.24
C GLN A 279 -1.21 18.00 -2.84
N GLU A 280 -2.06 17.52 -3.76
CA GLU A 280 -2.81 16.27 -3.63
C GLU A 280 -1.82 15.12 -3.46
N ASP A 281 -1.44 14.84 -2.22
CA ASP A 281 -0.27 14.04 -1.91
C ASP A 281 -0.57 12.55 -2.16
N ILE A 282 -0.01 12.03 -3.26
CA ILE A 282 -0.02 10.61 -3.58
C ILE A 282 0.79 9.89 -2.51
N PRO A 283 0.29 8.79 -1.90
CA PRO A 283 1.01 8.05 -0.88
C PRO A 283 2.42 7.66 -1.32
N PHE A 284 3.40 7.77 -0.42
CA PHE A 284 4.80 7.44 -0.71
C PHE A 284 4.94 6.00 -1.23
N ASN A 285 4.19 5.07 -0.64
CA ASN A 285 4.24 3.68 -1.04
C ASN A 285 3.69 3.41 -2.44
N LEU A 286 2.67 4.17 -2.88
CA LEU A 286 2.11 4.07 -4.22
C LEU A 286 3.10 4.61 -5.26
N ILE A 287 3.78 5.71 -4.96
CA ILE A 287 4.84 6.24 -5.83
C ILE A 287 5.99 5.24 -5.94
N ARG A 288 6.47 4.70 -4.82
CA ARG A 288 7.54 3.70 -4.81
C ARG A 288 7.14 2.46 -5.59
N PHE A 289 5.94 1.93 -5.38
CA PHE A 289 5.43 0.81 -6.18
C PHE A 289 5.38 1.16 -7.67
N ALA A 290 4.88 2.34 -8.04
CA ALA A 290 4.79 2.79 -9.42
C ALA A 290 6.15 2.78 -10.13
N VAL A 291 7.18 3.33 -9.48
CA VAL A 291 8.56 3.36 -10.02
C VAL A 291 9.20 1.97 -10.03
N LEU A 292 9.11 1.21 -8.92
CA LEU A 292 9.75 -0.10 -8.78
C LEU A 292 9.13 -1.18 -9.67
N SER A 293 7.83 -1.08 -9.96
CA SER A 293 7.15 -2.04 -10.84
C SER A 293 7.72 -2.03 -12.26
N GLY A 294 8.33 -0.92 -12.69
CA GLY A 294 8.83 -0.75 -14.06
C GLY A 294 7.74 -0.71 -15.13
N GLU A 295 6.47 -0.67 -14.73
CA GLU A 295 5.33 -0.73 -15.64
C GLU A 295 5.05 0.65 -16.26
N ASN A 296 5.33 0.79 -17.56
CA ASN A 296 5.21 2.06 -18.28
C ASN A 296 3.82 2.71 -18.15
N LYS A 297 2.76 1.90 -18.12
CA LYS A 297 1.37 2.39 -18.00
C LYS A 297 1.11 3.03 -16.63
N ILE A 298 1.63 2.45 -15.53
CA ILE A 298 1.52 3.03 -14.18
C ILE A 298 2.39 4.29 -14.10
N MET A 299 3.66 4.21 -14.53
CA MET A 299 4.59 5.34 -14.45
C MET A 299 4.10 6.56 -15.24
N ALA A 300 3.42 6.36 -16.37
CA ALA A 300 2.84 7.44 -17.18
C ALA A 300 1.72 8.22 -16.46
N LYS A 301 1.15 7.68 -15.38
CA LYS A 301 0.12 8.35 -14.57
C LYS A 301 0.70 9.18 -13.41
N LEU A 302 2.01 9.09 -13.16
CA LEU A 302 2.66 9.92 -12.15
C LEU A 302 2.66 11.40 -12.57
N PRO A 303 2.47 12.34 -11.62
CA PRO A 303 2.55 13.78 -11.90
C PRO A 303 3.89 14.16 -12.51
N LYS A 304 3.89 15.13 -13.44
CA LYS A 304 5.12 15.56 -14.12
C LYS A 304 6.12 16.21 -13.15
N GLU A 305 5.59 16.85 -12.10
CA GLU A 305 6.35 17.47 -11.02
C GLU A 305 7.23 16.47 -10.28
N PHE A 306 6.84 15.19 -10.24
CA PHE A 306 7.64 14.14 -9.64
C PHE A 306 8.94 13.91 -10.42
N TRP A 307 8.87 13.86 -11.75
CA TRP A 307 10.02 13.62 -12.63
C TRP A 307 10.97 14.81 -12.75
N LEU A 308 10.52 16.00 -12.36
CA LEU A 308 11.36 17.20 -12.31
C LEU A 308 12.28 17.24 -11.09
N LYS A 309 12.09 16.34 -10.11
CA LYS A 309 12.94 16.29 -8.93
C LYS A 309 14.21 15.48 -9.24
N ASP A 310 15.37 16.09 -9.01
CA ASP A 310 16.69 15.47 -9.22
C ASP A 310 17.06 14.42 -8.14
N ASP A 311 16.17 14.13 -7.18
CA ASP A 311 16.41 13.26 -6.02
C ASP A 311 15.76 11.87 -6.10
N THR A 312 15.22 11.50 -7.27
CA THR A 312 14.60 10.18 -7.48
C THR A 312 15.61 9.17 -8.03
N PHE A 313 16.11 8.27 -7.18
CA PHE A 313 17.04 7.21 -7.57
C PHE A 313 16.35 5.84 -7.58
N GLU A 314 16.57 5.01 -8.60
CA GLU A 314 15.98 3.65 -8.63
C GLU A 314 16.56 2.72 -7.55
N TYR A 315 17.77 3.01 -7.05
CA TYR A 315 18.41 2.27 -5.96
C TYR A 315 17.98 2.75 -4.56
N ASP A 316 17.31 3.90 -4.44
CA ASP A 316 16.71 4.41 -3.20
C ASP A 316 15.66 5.47 -3.56
N ILE A 317 14.40 5.04 -3.72
CA ILE A 317 13.32 5.92 -4.22
C ILE A 317 12.74 6.72 -3.06
N LEU A 318 12.74 8.04 -3.23
CA LEU A 318 12.32 8.99 -2.20
C LEU A 318 13.12 8.77 -0.90
N PRO A 319 14.46 8.97 -0.96
CA PRO A 319 15.32 8.78 0.20
C PRO A 319 15.04 9.86 1.26
N PRO A 320 15.35 9.59 2.55
CA PRO A 320 15.29 10.61 3.59
C PRO A 320 16.19 11.78 3.24
N LYS A 321 15.66 13.00 3.37
CA LYS A 321 16.42 14.24 3.15
C LYS A 321 17.49 14.50 4.21
N ALA A 322 17.43 13.80 5.34
CA ALA A 322 18.40 13.91 6.42
C ALA A 322 19.33 12.70 6.45
N GLU A 323 20.64 12.94 6.57
CA GLU A 323 21.67 11.91 6.63
C GLU A 323 21.56 10.99 7.87
N TYR A 324 20.94 11.49 8.96
CA TYR A 324 20.78 10.75 10.21
C TYR A 324 19.35 10.83 10.75
N VAL A 325 18.78 9.66 11.01
CA VAL A 325 17.51 9.49 11.74
C VAL A 325 17.87 9.37 13.21
N HIS A 326 17.41 10.32 14.05
CA HIS A 326 17.60 10.20 15.48
C HIS A 326 16.65 9.14 16.03
N TYR A 327 17.23 8.06 16.57
CA TYR A 327 16.51 6.96 17.17
C TYR A 327 15.92 7.38 18.52
N ASN A 328 14.64 7.09 18.74
CA ASN A 328 14.01 7.16 20.05
C ASN A 328 13.69 5.74 20.51
N GLU A 329 14.11 5.34 21.70
CA GLU A 329 13.83 4.01 22.25
C GLU A 329 12.32 3.75 22.45
N PHE A 330 11.51 4.79 22.61
CA PHE A 330 10.06 4.69 22.85
C PHE A 330 9.19 4.86 21.58
N SER A 331 9.59 5.72 20.62
CA SER A 331 8.84 5.97 19.38
C SER A 331 9.53 5.46 18.11
N GLY A 332 10.73 4.89 18.23
CA GLY A 332 11.61 4.51 17.12
C GLY A 332 12.29 5.68 16.41
N ILE A 333 11.63 6.85 16.28
CA ILE A 333 12.08 8.01 15.49
C ILE A 333 11.67 9.33 16.17
N MET A 334 12.57 10.33 16.20
CA MET A 334 12.25 11.73 16.56
C MET A 334 11.54 12.45 15.39
N GLN A 335 10.36 13.03 15.64
CA GLN A 335 9.40 13.55 14.65
C GLN A 335 9.71 14.95 14.04
N ASP A 336 10.91 15.51 14.22
CA ASP A 336 11.24 16.86 13.74
C ASP A 336 11.63 16.94 12.24
N LYS A 337 11.45 15.87 11.46
CA LYS A 337 11.99 15.75 10.09
C LYS A 337 10.94 15.30 9.06
N PRO A 338 11.12 15.62 7.76
CA PRO A 338 10.19 15.24 6.70
C PRO A 338 10.00 13.72 6.66
N ARG A 339 8.74 13.27 6.68
CA ARG A 339 8.37 11.85 6.64
C ARG A 339 8.86 11.20 5.36
N ILE A 340 9.30 9.95 5.46
CA ILE A 340 9.65 9.11 4.32
C ILE A 340 8.64 7.99 4.08
N THR A 341 7.84 7.67 5.08
CA THR A 341 6.82 6.62 5.07
C THR A 341 5.50 7.26 5.46
N ASP A 342 4.42 6.74 4.89
CA ASP A 342 3.08 7.11 5.31
C ASP A 342 2.80 6.48 6.68
N CYS A 343 2.21 7.23 7.60
CA CYS A 343 1.78 6.70 8.88
C CYS A 343 0.40 6.04 8.76
N LEU A 344 0.12 5.06 9.61
CA LEU A 344 -1.18 4.38 9.63
C LEU A 344 -2.35 5.36 9.85
N LEU A 345 -2.11 6.42 10.64
CA LEU A 345 -3.07 7.50 10.89
C LEU A 345 -3.38 8.32 9.63
N ASP A 346 -2.46 8.40 8.67
CA ASP A 346 -2.68 9.09 7.40
C ASP A 346 -3.74 8.37 6.54
N TYR A 347 -4.07 7.12 6.90
CA TYR A 347 -5.04 6.27 6.21
C TYR A 347 -6.38 6.12 6.93
N VAL A 348 -6.53 6.71 8.12
CA VAL A 348 -7.80 6.68 8.86
C VAL A 348 -8.75 7.71 8.30
N ASP A 349 -10.04 7.37 8.22
CA ASP A 349 -11.07 8.36 7.92
C ASP A 349 -11.09 9.43 9.03
N GLN A 350 -10.76 10.67 8.68
CA GLN A 350 -10.71 11.78 9.60
C GLN A 350 -12.08 12.10 10.21
N ASN A 351 -13.18 11.79 9.51
CA ASN A 351 -14.53 11.94 10.06
C ASN A 351 -14.80 10.91 11.15
N LEU A 352 -14.34 9.68 10.95
CA LEU A 352 -14.45 8.62 11.94
C LEU A 352 -13.58 8.93 13.17
N LEU A 353 -12.34 9.39 12.97
CA LEU A 353 -11.47 9.88 14.04
C LEU A 353 -12.13 11.02 14.83
N GLY A 354 -12.67 12.02 14.13
CA GLY A 354 -13.39 13.12 14.75
C GLY A 354 -14.58 12.65 15.58
N THR A 355 -15.37 11.70 15.06
CA THR A 355 -16.51 11.11 15.78
C THR A 355 -16.04 10.35 17.02
N ILE A 356 -15.01 9.51 16.91
CA ILE A 356 -14.45 8.75 18.04
C ILE A 356 -13.94 9.68 19.13
N ILE A 357 -13.23 10.74 18.75
CA ILE A 357 -12.70 11.74 19.70
C ILE A 357 -13.85 12.47 20.37
N GLN A 358 -14.88 12.89 19.62
CA GLN A 358 -16.07 13.54 20.16
C GLN A 358 -16.86 12.65 21.13
N THR A 359 -17.04 11.37 20.79
CA THR A 359 -17.69 10.41 21.70
C THR A 359 -16.89 10.25 22.98
N ARG A 360 -15.57 10.08 22.90
CA ARG A 360 -14.73 9.95 24.11
C ARG A 360 -14.68 11.21 24.96
N THR A 361 -14.59 12.38 24.33
CA THR A 361 -14.64 13.66 25.08
C THR A 361 -16.01 13.94 25.68
N ALA A 362 -17.09 13.49 25.05
CA ALA A 362 -18.43 13.54 25.64
C ALA A 362 -18.53 12.61 26.86
N ASP A 363 -18.03 11.37 26.76
CA ASP A 363 -18.01 10.41 27.86
C ASP A 363 -17.15 10.90 29.05
N ASP A 364 -16.00 11.52 28.79
CA ASP A 364 -15.14 12.09 29.84
C ASP A 364 -15.82 13.28 30.55
N ASN A 365 -16.52 14.14 29.81
CA ASN A 365 -17.28 15.26 30.38
C ASN A 365 -18.49 14.78 31.22
N ASP A 366 -19.15 13.69 30.81
CA ASP A 366 -20.24 13.07 31.58
C ASP A 366 -19.73 12.44 32.89
N PHE A 367 -18.56 11.81 32.87
CA PHE A 367 -17.92 11.27 34.08
C PHE A 367 -17.52 12.38 35.07
N GLU A 368 -16.98 13.49 34.59
CA GLU A 368 -16.65 14.65 35.41
C GLU A 368 -17.92 15.31 35.98
N GLY A 369 -19.01 15.33 35.22
CA GLY A 369 -20.34 15.75 35.68
C GLY A 369 -20.90 14.87 36.81
N MET A 370 -20.76 13.54 36.70
CA MET A 370 -21.14 12.59 37.76
C MET A 370 -20.33 12.79 39.04
N LEU A 371 -19.01 12.99 38.93
CA LEU A 371 -18.14 13.26 40.09
C LEU A 371 -18.54 14.56 40.81
N ARG A 372 -18.96 15.57 40.05
CA ARG A 372 -19.43 16.85 40.61
C ARG A 372 -20.76 16.72 41.33
N GLN A 373 -21.66 15.87 40.84
CA GLN A 373 -22.93 15.56 41.52
C GLN A 373 -22.72 14.76 42.81
N LEU A 374 -21.80 13.79 42.81
CA LEU A 374 -21.43 13.04 44.01
C LEU A 374 -20.83 13.96 45.08
N GLN A 375 -19.91 14.85 44.71
CA GLN A 375 -19.36 15.84 45.64
C GLN A 375 -20.42 16.81 46.19
N GLN A 376 -21.43 17.17 45.40
CA GLN A 376 -22.54 18.01 45.87
C GLN A 376 -23.49 17.25 46.82
N GLN A 377 -23.65 15.94 46.63
CA GLN A 377 -24.42 15.08 47.55
C GLN A 377 -23.68 14.92 48.89
N ASP A 378 -22.37 14.66 48.87
CA ASP A 378 -21.56 14.56 50.09
C ASP A 378 -21.59 15.88 50.90
N LEU A 379 -21.52 17.03 50.23
CA LEU A 379 -21.62 18.34 50.86
C LEU A 379 -23.04 18.65 51.40
N GLN A 380 -24.08 18.07 50.83
CA GLN A 380 -25.46 18.21 51.33
C GLN A 380 -25.74 17.27 52.51
N GLU A 381 -25.09 16.12 52.57
CA GLU A 381 -25.16 15.20 53.72
C GLU A 381 -24.40 15.77 54.94
N GLU A 382 -23.25 16.41 54.74
CA GLU A 382 -22.52 17.12 55.81
C GLU A 382 -23.25 18.35 56.37
N HIS A 383 -24.17 18.96 55.61
CA HIS A 383 -24.95 20.11 56.07
C HIS A 383 -26.26 19.74 56.78
N ASN A 384 -26.68 18.48 56.71
CA ASN A 384 -27.90 17.95 57.32
C ASN A 384 -27.64 17.05 58.55
N ALA A 385 -26.38 16.87 58.94
CA ALA A 385 -25.94 16.27 60.21
C ALA A 385 -25.56 17.37 61.20
#